data_AF-A0A9N9AL40-F1
#
_entry.id   AF-A0A9N9AL40-F1
#
_cell.length_a   1.000
_cell.length_b   1.000
_cell.length_c   1.000
_cell.angle_alpha   90.00
_cell.angle_beta   90.00
_cell.angle_gamma   90.00
#
_symmetry.space_group_name_H-M   'P 1'
#
loop_
_entity.id
_entity.type
_entity.pdbx_description
1 polymer ?
#
loop_
_entity_poly.entity_id
_entity_poly.type
_entity_poly.pdbx_seq_one_letter_code
_entity_poly.pdbx_strand_id
1 'polypeptide(L)'
;MPWFPEHTTKDAYISLLQQKSPPATELQLKAALLRRAMTDVDRMIKLSEDRFALVSLVQKGLVGEELWNSFLKAEQELQQDLMDVTAEADTFKEDWGQTILQTANQMELLKMDEDQKKKSNAGKDNKGKGKKK
;
A
#
# COMPACT_ATOMS: atom_id res chain seq x y z
N MET A 1 -2.53 9.93 16.85
CA MET A 1 -2.77 10.15 15.40
C MET A 1 -2.56 8.82 14.69
N PRO A 2 -3.33 8.45 13.66
CA PRO A 2 -3.07 7.23 12.91
C PRO A 2 -1.71 7.31 12.19
N TRP A 3 -0.98 6.20 12.10
CA TRP A 3 0.35 6.15 11.47
C TRP A 3 0.28 6.38 9.96
N PHE A 4 -0.74 5.81 9.32
CA PHE A 4 -1.05 6.02 7.91
C PHE A 4 -2.30 6.88 7.73
N PRO A 5 -2.41 7.57 6.59
CA PRO A 5 -3.67 8.20 6.20
C PRO A 5 -4.77 7.16 5.97
N GLU A 6 -5.99 7.65 5.73
CA GLU A 6 -7.17 6.85 5.43
C GLU A 6 -6.91 5.81 4.31
N HIS A 7 -7.54 4.64 4.44
CA HIS A 7 -7.34 3.51 3.55
C HIS A 7 -8.32 3.54 2.37
N THR A 8 -8.12 4.52 1.50
CA THR A 8 -9.06 4.83 0.40
C THR A 8 -9.34 3.65 -0.54
N THR A 9 -8.39 2.73 -0.75
CA THR A 9 -8.59 1.54 -1.60
C THR A 9 -9.43 0.47 -0.90
N LYS A 10 -9.30 0.33 0.44
CA LYS A 10 -10.23 -0.46 1.25
C LYS A 10 -11.64 0.14 1.23
N ASP A 11 -11.76 1.45 1.40
CA ASP A 11 -13.07 2.12 1.38
C ASP A 11 -13.77 1.99 0.02
N ALA A 12 -13.01 2.10 -1.08
CA ALA A 12 -13.51 1.87 -2.42
C ALA A 12 -14.00 0.42 -2.61
N TYR A 13 -13.25 -0.57 -2.10
CA TYR A 13 -13.65 -1.97 -2.16
C TYR A 13 -14.93 -2.24 -1.34
N ILE A 14 -15.01 -1.72 -0.12
CA ILE A 14 -16.21 -1.83 0.73
C ILE A 14 -17.41 -1.16 0.07
N SER A 15 -17.20 0.01 -0.55
CA SER A 15 -18.26 0.72 -1.29
C SER A 15 -18.79 -0.12 -2.45
N LEU A 16 -17.91 -0.83 -3.17
CA LEU A 16 -18.31 -1.76 -4.23
C LEU A 16 -19.09 -2.97 -3.68
N LEU A 17 -18.70 -3.54 -2.54
CA LEU A 17 -19.45 -4.61 -1.88
C LEU A 17 -20.88 -4.19 -1.50
N GLN A 18 -21.05 -2.93 -1.09
CA GLN A 18 -22.34 -2.38 -0.67
C GLN A 18 -23.21 -1.88 -1.85
N GLN A 19 -22.67 -1.85 -3.06
CA GLN A 19 -23.35 -1.34 -4.24
C GLN A 19 -24.49 -2.28 -4.67
N LYS A 20 -25.73 -1.78 -4.72
CA LYS A 20 -26.93 -2.58 -5.01
C LYS A 20 -27.46 -2.47 -6.45
N SER A 21 -27.21 -1.36 -7.15
CA SER A 21 -27.83 -1.11 -8.47
C SER A 21 -26.93 -0.28 -9.40
N PRO A 22 -26.34 -0.89 -10.44
CA PRO A 22 -26.19 -2.35 -10.60
C PRO A 22 -25.26 -2.90 -9.51
N PRO A 23 -25.36 -4.18 -9.12
CA PRO A 23 -24.35 -4.80 -8.27
C PRO A 23 -22.96 -4.74 -8.91
N ALA A 24 -21.91 -4.64 -8.10
CA ALA A 24 -20.55 -4.75 -8.59
C ALA A 24 -20.30 -6.14 -9.19
N THR A 25 -19.66 -6.17 -10.35
CA THR A 25 -19.24 -7.44 -10.97
C THR A 25 -18.08 -8.06 -10.20
N GLU A 26 -17.96 -9.38 -10.27
CA GLU A 26 -16.83 -10.09 -9.66
C GLU A 26 -15.47 -9.57 -10.15
N LEU A 27 -15.37 -9.21 -11.44
CA LEU A 27 -14.15 -8.60 -11.99
C LEU A 27 -13.81 -7.27 -11.32
N GLN A 28 -14.81 -6.41 -11.07
CA GLN A 28 -14.61 -5.15 -10.36
C GLN A 28 -14.17 -5.38 -8.91
N LEU A 29 -14.77 -6.36 -8.23
CA LEU A 29 -14.41 -6.71 -6.85
C LEU A 29 -12.99 -7.27 -6.77
N LYS A 30 -12.62 -8.22 -7.65
CA LYS A 30 -11.27 -8.77 -7.75
C LYS A 30 -10.22 -7.69 -8.03
N ALA A 31 -10.51 -6.78 -8.98
CA ALA A 31 -9.62 -5.67 -9.30
C ALA A 31 -9.47 -4.70 -8.11
N ALA A 32 -10.56 -4.36 -7.43
CA ALA A 32 -10.52 -3.49 -6.26
C ALA A 32 -9.79 -4.14 -5.07
N LEU A 33 -9.99 -5.44 -4.84
CA LEU A 33 -9.27 -6.19 -3.80
C LEU A 33 -7.75 -6.21 -4.08
N LEU A 34 -7.34 -6.40 -5.33
CA LEU A 34 -5.93 -6.32 -5.70
C LEU A 34 -5.34 -4.91 -5.48
N ARG A 35 -6.12 -3.86 -5.74
CA ARG A 35 -5.69 -2.46 -5.46
C ARG A 35 -5.59 -2.18 -3.97
N ARG A 36 -6.46 -2.77 -3.14
CA ARG A 36 -6.35 -2.78 -1.68
C ARG A 36 -5.04 -3.46 -1.26
N ALA A 37 -4.79 -4.68 -1.75
CA ALA A 37 -3.57 -5.44 -1.48
C ALA A 37 -2.29 -4.67 -1.85
N MET A 38 -2.28 -3.96 -2.98
CA MET A 38 -1.16 -3.10 -3.38
C MET A 38 -0.88 -1.99 -2.36
N THR A 39 -1.92 -1.39 -1.79
CA THR A 39 -1.77 -0.37 -0.73
C THR A 39 -1.24 -0.97 0.55
N ASP A 40 -1.69 -2.17 0.92
CA ASP A 40 -1.21 -2.89 2.11
C ASP A 40 0.27 -3.26 1.98
N VAL A 41 0.70 -3.70 0.78
CA VAL A 41 2.12 -3.98 0.50
C VAL A 41 2.97 -2.71 0.57
N ASP A 42 2.53 -1.59 0.00
CA ASP A 42 3.24 -0.30 0.12
C ASP A 42 3.38 0.13 1.60
N ARG A 43 2.33 -0.04 2.40
CA ARG A 43 2.37 0.22 3.85
C ARG A 43 3.31 -0.74 4.57
N MET A 44 3.35 -2.01 4.19
CA MET A 44 4.24 -3.03 4.77
C MET A 44 5.71 -2.65 4.54
N ILE A 45 6.06 -2.23 3.31
CA ILE A 45 7.40 -1.77 2.98
C ILE A 45 7.78 -0.57 3.85
N LYS A 46 6.90 0.44 3.95
CA LYS A 46 7.14 1.63 4.79
C LYS A 46 7.30 1.30 6.26
N LEU A 47 6.44 0.46 6.84
CA LEU A 47 6.59 0.02 8.23
C LEU A 47 7.90 -0.73 8.46
N SER A 48 8.38 -1.50 7.49
CA SER A 48 9.66 -2.20 7.62
C SER A 48 10.85 -1.22 7.68
N GLU A 49 10.81 -0.14 6.88
CA GLU A 49 11.81 0.93 6.91
C GLU A 49 11.74 1.73 8.21
N ASP A 50 10.52 2.11 8.61
CA ASP A 50 10.24 2.83 9.85
C ASP A 50 10.70 2.03 11.07
N ARG A 51 10.46 0.71 11.10
CA ARG A 51 10.90 -0.18 12.19
C ARG A 51 12.39 -0.05 12.45
N PHE A 52 13.19 -0.16 11.39
CA PHE A 52 14.64 -0.10 11.50
C PHE A 52 15.10 1.26 12.05
N ALA A 53 14.52 2.35 11.55
CA ALA A 53 14.82 3.70 12.02
C ALA A 53 14.39 3.91 13.49
N LEU A 54 13.17 3.51 13.86
CA LEU A 54 12.60 3.71 15.18
C LEU A 54 13.34 2.92 16.26
N VAL A 55 13.72 1.67 16.01
CA VAL A 55 14.50 0.89 17.00
C VAL A 55 15.79 1.62 17.37
N SER A 56 16.49 2.21 16.38
CA SER A 56 17.69 3.00 16.63
C SER A 56 17.42 4.26 17.47
N LEU A 57 16.30 4.93 17.23
CA LEU A 57 15.93 6.16 17.91
C LEU A 57 15.43 5.91 19.34
N VAL A 58 14.69 4.84 19.56
CA VAL A 58 14.22 4.41 20.89
C VAL A 58 15.40 4.06 21.79
N GLN A 59 16.40 3.32 21.28
CA GLN A 59 17.62 2.99 22.04
C GLN A 59 18.41 4.25 22.47
N LYS A 60 18.32 5.34 21.69
CA LYS A 60 18.96 6.62 22.00
C LYS A 60 18.10 7.53 22.88
N GLY A 61 16.88 7.12 23.24
CA GLY A 61 15.92 7.93 24.00
C GLY A 61 15.40 9.14 23.22
N LEU A 62 15.52 9.15 21.89
CA LEU A 62 15.10 10.27 21.04
C LEU A 62 13.63 10.19 20.60
N VAL A 63 12.98 9.05 20.87
CA VAL A 63 11.58 8.77 20.55
C VAL A 63 10.86 8.37 21.82
N GLY A 64 9.70 8.99 22.05
CA GLY A 64 8.84 8.68 23.18
C GLY A 64 8.04 7.39 22.99
N GLU A 65 7.56 6.84 24.11
CA GLU A 65 6.77 5.61 24.16
C GLU A 65 5.47 5.71 23.34
N GLU A 66 4.83 6.88 23.31
CA GLU A 66 3.59 7.11 22.54
C GLU A 66 3.79 6.84 21.04
N LEU A 67 4.89 7.31 20.45
CA LEU A 67 5.18 7.10 19.03
C LEU A 67 5.46 5.63 18.75
N TRP A 68 6.21 4.96 19.63
CA TRP A 68 6.49 3.53 19.52
C TRP A 68 5.20 2.69 19.61
N ASN A 69 4.32 2.99 20.56
CA ASN A 69 3.02 2.32 20.68
C ASN A 69 2.14 2.58 19.46
N SER A 70 2.17 3.79 18.89
CA SER A 70 1.48 4.10 17.64
C SER A 70 2.01 3.28 16.46
N PHE A 71 3.33 3.06 16.39
CA PHE A 71 3.94 2.22 15.37
C PHE A 71 3.50 0.76 15.49
N LEU A 72 3.56 0.19 16.70
CA LEU A 72 3.12 -1.19 16.96
C LEU A 72 1.63 -1.40 16.62
N LYS A 73 0.78 -0.42 16.94
CA LYS A 73 -0.64 -0.44 16.58
C LYS A 73 -0.82 -0.50 15.06
N ALA A 74 -0.06 0.29 14.32
CA ALA A 74 -0.12 0.31 12.85
C ALA A 74 0.35 -1.02 12.24
N GLU A 75 1.35 -1.67 12.82
CA GLU A 75 1.76 -3.02 12.41
C GLU A 75 0.66 -4.05 12.64
N GLN A 76 0.01 -4.02 13.82
CA GLN A 76 -1.09 -4.93 14.12
C GLN A 76 -2.28 -4.70 13.19
N GLU A 77 -2.65 -3.45 12.93
CA GLU A 77 -3.73 -3.09 12.00
C GLU A 77 -3.42 -3.57 10.58
N LEU A 78 -2.18 -3.39 10.10
CA LEU A 78 -1.77 -3.87 8.79
C LEU A 78 -1.75 -5.40 8.71
N GLN A 79 -1.29 -6.10 9.75
CA GLN A 79 -1.34 -7.56 9.79
C GLN A 79 -2.77 -8.08 9.65
N GLN A 80 -3.72 -7.44 10.33
CA GLN A 80 -5.14 -7.77 10.18
C GLN A 80 -5.65 -7.50 8.76
N ASP A 81 -5.30 -6.35 8.18
CA ASP A 81 -5.70 -6.02 6.80
C ASP A 81 -5.16 -7.03 5.78
N LEU A 82 -3.90 -7.46 5.93
CA LEU A 82 -3.30 -8.50 5.09
C LEU A 82 -4.03 -9.84 5.22
N MET A 83 -4.36 -10.26 6.45
CA MET A 83 -5.14 -11.48 6.69
C MET A 83 -6.52 -11.40 6.03
N ASP A 84 -7.23 -10.29 6.22
CA ASP A 84 -8.55 -10.06 5.62
C ASP A 84 -8.48 -10.14 4.08
N VAL A 85 -7.48 -9.52 3.47
CA VAL A 85 -7.29 -9.56 2.01
C VAL A 85 -7.02 -10.98 1.51
N THR A 86 -6.18 -11.74 2.20
CA THR A 86 -5.88 -13.13 1.80
C THR A 86 -7.11 -14.03 1.93
N ALA A 87 -7.85 -13.92 3.04
CA ALA A 87 -9.06 -14.69 3.27
C ALA A 87 -10.16 -14.33 2.24
N GLU A 88 -10.35 -13.04 1.97
CA GLU A 88 -11.31 -12.56 0.97
C GLU A 88 -10.94 -13.06 -0.44
N ALA A 89 -9.65 -13.05 -0.79
CA ALA A 89 -9.19 -13.56 -2.08
C ALA A 89 -9.53 -15.04 -2.28
N ASP A 90 -9.38 -15.87 -1.24
CA ASP A 90 -9.76 -17.29 -1.31
C ASP A 90 -11.27 -17.50 -1.52
N THR A 91 -12.13 -16.54 -1.12
CA THR A 91 -13.58 -16.61 -1.42
C THR A 91 -13.89 -16.44 -2.92
N PHE A 92 -13.02 -15.74 -3.64
CA PHE A 92 -13.18 -15.43 -5.06
C PHE A 92 -12.57 -16.47 -5.98
N LYS A 93 -11.51 -17.15 -5.53
CA LYS A 93 -10.82 -18.22 -6.23
C LYS A 93 -9.92 -18.96 -5.25
N GLU A 94 -10.05 -20.28 -5.22
CA GLU A 94 -9.17 -21.16 -4.44
C GLU A 94 -7.68 -20.84 -4.66
N ASP A 95 -6.91 -20.84 -3.57
CA ASP A 95 -5.47 -20.53 -3.49
C ASP A 95 -5.08 -19.11 -3.93
N TRP A 96 -6.03 -18.21 -4.21
CA TRP A 96 -5.68 -16.85 -4.60
C TRP A 96 -5.09 -16.05 -3.43
N GLY A 97 -5.50 -16.32 -2.20
CA GLY A 97 -4.93 -15.74 -0.98
C GLY A 97 -3.42 -15.97 -0.87
N GLN A 98 -2.90 -17.10 -1.37
CA GLN A 98 -1.47 -17.41 -1.35
C GLN A 98 -0.65 -16.55 -2.33
N THR A 99 -1.29 -16.02 -3.38
CA THR A 99 -0.60 -15.36 -4.51
C THR A 99 -0.94 -13.88 -4.67
N ILE A 100 -2.05 -13.40 -4.10
CA ILE A 100 -2.52 -12.01 -4.25
C ILE A 100 -1.49 -10.99 -3.74
N LEU A 101 -0.89 -11.23 -2.56
CA LEU A 101 0.10 -10.32 -1.99
C LEU A 101 1.41 -10.31 -2.80
N GLN A 102 1.82 -11.46 -3.35
CA GLN A 102 2.98 -11.54 -4.24
C GLN A 102 2.74 -10.76 -5.54
N THR A 103 1.55 -10.90 -6.12
CA THR A 103 1.13 -10.15 -7.31
C THR A 103 1.08 -8.65 -7.02
N ALA A 104 0.50 -8.25 -5.89
CA ALA A 104 0.43 -6.86 -5.44
C ALA A 104 1.84 -6.25 -5.28
N ASN A 105 2.78 -7.00 -4.69
CA ASN A 105 4.16 -6.57 -4.55
C ASN A 105 4.84 -6.34 -5.91
N GLN A 106 4.66 -7.25 -6.86
CA GLN A 106 5.18 -7.06 -8.22
C GLN A 106 4.61 -5.81 -8.88
N MET A 107 3.31 -5.54 -8.71
CA MET A 107 2.67 -4.35 -9.26
C MET A 107 3.18 -3.04 -8.64
N GLU A 108 3.43 -3.01 -7.33
CA GLU A 108 4.01 -1.83 -6.69
C GLU A 108 5.46 -1.59 -7.14
N LEU A 109 6.27 -2.64 -7.30
CA LEU A 109 7.62 -2.53 -7.87
C LEU A 109 7.60 -1.94 -9.29
N LEU A 110 6.72 -2.43 -10.16
CA LEU A 110 6.58 -1.91 -11.52
C LEU A 110 6.17 -0.43 -11.53
N LYS A 111 5.25 -0.04 -10.66
CA LYS A 111 4.81 1.35 -10.51
C LYS A 111 5.94 2.27 -10.05
N MET A 112 6.75 1.82 -9.10
CA MET A 112 7.94 2.54 -8.64
C MET A 112 8.94 2.76 -9.78
N ASP A 113 9.21 1.72 -10.58
CA ASP A 113 10.09 1.79 -11.74
C ASP A 113 9.60 2.77 -12.81
N GLU A 114 8.29 2.76 -13.09
CA GLU A 114 7.68 3.71 -14.02
C GLU A 114 7.79 5.15 -13.54
N ASP A 115 7.54 5.40 -12.26
CA ASP A 115 7.61 6.73 -11.67
C ASP A 115 9.05 7.27 -11.66
N GLN A 116 10.04 6.40 -11.45
CA GLN A 116 11.46 6.77 -11.62
C GLN A 116 11.79 7.15 -13.07
N LYS A 117 11.33 6.35 -14.05
CA LYS A 117 11.53 6.65 -15.47
C LYS A 117 10.89 7.98 -15.85
N LYS A 118 9.65 8.25 -15.43
CA LYS A 118 8.94 9.53 -15.67
C LYS A 118 9.71 10.72 -15.09
N LYS A 119 10.18 10.63 -13.83
CA LYS A 119 10.99 11.67 -13.18
C LYS A 119 12.30 11.93 -13.94
N SER A 120 12.97 10.88 -14.41
CA SER A 120 14.24 10.99 -15.15
C SER A 120 14.07 11.68 -16.52
N ASN A 121 12.93 11.45 -17.20
CA ASN A 121 12.64 12.08 -18.49
C ASN A 121 12.22 13.55 -18.34
N ALA A 122 11.37 13.89 -17.34
CA ALA A 122 10.98 15.27 -17.07
C ALA A 122 12.19 16.18 -16.73
N GLY A 123 13.21 15.65 -16.06
CA GLY A 123 14.45 16.37 -15.76
C GLY A 123 15.31 16.69 -17.00
N LYS A 124 15.22 15.89 -18.07
CA LYS A 124 15.96 16.14 -19.33
C LYS A 124 15.30 17.24 -20.16
N ASP A 125 13.98 17.28 -20.22
CA ASP A 125 13.23 18.27 -21.00
C ASP A 125 13.38 19.69 -20.45
N ASN A 126 13.52 19.85 -19.13
CA ASN A 126 13.72 21.15 -18.51
C ASN A 126 15.15 21.71 -18.72
N LYS A 127 16.15 20.84 -18.91
CA LYS A 127 17.54 21.22 -19.21
C LYS A 127 17.72 21.70 -20.67
N GLY A 128 16.87 21.24 -21.59
CA GLY A 128 16.89 21.65 -23.01
C GLY A 128 16.37 23.07 -23.26
N LYS A 129 15.44 23.57 -22.42
CA LYS A 129 14.83 24.90 -22.58
C LYS A 129 15.69 26.05 -22.05
N GLY A 130 16.69 25.78 -21.21
CA GLY A 130 17.61 26.79 -20.66
C GLY A 130 18.79 27.17 -21.56
N LYS A 131 19.01 26.49 -22.69
CA LYS A 131 20.14 26.74 -23.62
C LYS A 131 19.77 27.57 -24.86
N LYS A 132 18.53 28.08 -24.94
CA LYS A 132 18.11 29.04 -25.97
C LYS A 132 17.84 30.40 -25.34
N LYS A 133 18.89 31.13 -24.99
CA LYS A 133 18.87 32.58 -24.81
C LYS A 133 20.26 33.13 -25.08
#